data_AF-A0A7S4HK04-F1
#
_entry.id   AF-A0A7S4HK04-F1
#
_cell.length_a   1.000
_cell.length_b   1.000
_cell.length_c   1.000
_cell.angle_alpha   90.00
_cell.angle_beta   90.00
_cell.angle_gamma   90.00
#
_symmetry.space_group_name_H-M   'P 1'
#
loop_
_entity.id
_entity.type
_entity.pdbx_description
1 polymer ?
#
loop_
_entity_poly.entity_id
_entity_poly.type
_entity_poly.pdbx_seq_one_letter_code
_entity_poly.pdbx_strand_id
1 'polypeptide(L)'
;ARIEEVAAEAPYLLIAHMYTRYLGDLFGGQMMGGMARRSLGLDAGSGTAFYTFVDIQDAKGFIEEWYRELNALELSDAQKQAIVDEANLVFALNIEIFDELDGNPVQALWTLARKSLASALGLGN
;
A
#
# COMPACT_ATOMS: atom_id res chain seq x y z
N ALA A 1 5.33 -8.87 13.24
CA ALA A 1 5.74 -10.26 12.98
C ALA A 1 6.81 -10.34 11.89
N ARG A 2 6.48 -10.51 10.59
CA ARG A 2 7.50 -10.76 9.55
C ARG A 2 8.57 -9.67 9.42
N ILE A 3 8.17 -8.39 9.43
CA ILE A 3 9.11 -7.25 9.38
C ILE A 3 10.10 -7.26 10.55
N GLU A 4 9.64 -7.58 11.76
CA GLU A 4 10.48 -7.60 12.97
C GLU A 4 11.46 -8.78 12.94
N GLU A 5 10.99 -9.94 12.46
CA GLU A 5 11.81 -11.14 12.27
C GLU A 5 12.95 -10.87 11.29
N VAL A 6 12.65 -10.35 10.08
CA VAL A 6 13.71 -10.05 9.10
C VAL A 6 14.64 -8.94 9.57
N ALA A 7 14.13 -7.95 10.34
CA ALA A 7 14.97 -6.91 10.91
C ALA A 7 15.96 -7.46 11.95
N ALA A 8 15.59 -8.52 12.69
CA ALA A 8 16.45 -9.14 13.69
C ALA A 8 17.44 -10.15 13.09
N GLU A 9 17.01 -10.94 12.10
CA GLU A 9 17.77 -12.10 11.62
C GLU A 9 18.49 -11.86 10.30
N ALA A 10 17.89 -11.10 9.38
CA ALA A 10 18.42 -10.88 8.04
C ALA A 10 18.07 -9.47 7.51
N PRO A 11 18.69 -8.41 8.06
CA PRO A 11 18.29 -7.02 7.80
C PRO A 11 18.29 -6.60 6.33
N TYR A 12 19.14 -7.22 5.50
CA TYR A 12 19.18 -6.94 4.05
C TYR A 12 17.86 -7.28 3.35
N LEU A 13 17.04 -8.16 3.92
CA LEU A 13 15.70 -8.47 3.41
C LEU A 13 14.69 -7.34 3.62
N LEU A 14 14.98 -6.33 4.46
CA LEU A 14 14.14 -5.14 4.58
C LEU A 14 14.03 -4.37 3.25
N ILE A 15 15.00 -4.53 2.35
CA ILE A 15 14.95 -4.00 0.98
C ILE A 15 13.66 -4.47 0.28
N ALA A 16 13.27 -5.74 0.44
CA ALA A 16 12.07 -6.29 -0.16
C ALA A 16 10.80 -5.61 0.37
N HIS A 17 10.72 -5.39 1.69
CA HIS A 17 9.59 -4.72 2.32
C HIS A 17 9.48 -3.25 1.88
N MET A 18 10.62 -2.54 1.84
CA MET A 18 10.70 -1.16 1.37
C MET A 18 10.32 -1.04 -0.11
N TYR A 19 10.83 -1.94 -0.96
CA TYR A 19 10.51 -2.00 -2.37
C TYR A 19 9.01 -2.18 -2.60
N THR A 20 8.42 -3.22 -2.01
CA THR A 20 7.01 -3.55 -2.25
C THR A 20 6.06 -2.47 -1.73
N ARG A 21 6.38 -1.83 -0.60
CA ARG A 21 5.53 -0.78 -0.01
C ARG A 21 5.83 0.60 -0.56
N TYR A 22 7.02 1.14 -0.29
CA TYR A 22 7.31 2.56 -0.55
C TYR A 22 7.33 2.89 -2.04
N LEU A 23 7.93 2.05 -2.87
CA LEU A 23 7.91 2.29 -4.32
C LEU A 23 6.51 2.10 -4.87
N GLY A 24 5.75 1.09 -4.41
CA GLY A 24 4.33 0.93 -4.75
C GLY A 24 3.50 2.18 -4.42
N ASP A 25 3.71 2.75 -3.23
CA ASP A 25 3.04 3.96 -2.79
C ASP A 25 3.47 5.20 -3.59
N LEU A 26 4.74 5.29 -4.03
CA LEU A 26 5.22 6.37 -4.90
C LEU A 26 4.74 6.22 -6.37
N PHE A 27 4.64 5.00 -6.90
CA PHE A 27 4.14 4.75 -8.25
C PHE A 27 2.64 4.98 -8.37
N GLY A 28 1.85 4.45 -7.44
CA GLY A 28 0.39 4.38 -7.53
C GLY A 28 -0.37 5.22 -6.51
N GLY A 29 0.30 5.72 -5.45
CA GLY A 29 -0.37 6.32 -4.30
C GLY A 29 -1.18 7.56 -4.66
N GLN A 30 -0.69 8.44 -5.53
CA GLN A 30 -1.46 9.62 -5.98
C GLN A 30 -2.78 9.23 -6.65
N MET A 31 -2.75 8.17 -7.46
CA MET A 31 -3.95 7.65 -8.11
C MET A 31 -4.93 7.07 -7.07
N MET A 32 -4.43 6.25 -6.14
CA MET A 32 -5.21 5.65 -5.06
C MET A 32 -5.84 6.71 -4.14
N GLY A 33 -5.07 7.71 -3.71
CA GLY A 33 -5.57 8.84 -2.92
C GLY A 33 -6.60 9.67 -3.68
N GLY A 34 -6.42 9.86 -4.98
CA GLY A 34 -7.43 10.46 -5.85
C GLY A 34 -8.74 9.66 -5.89
N MET A 35 -8.65 8.33 -5.98
CA MET A 35 -9.82 7.45 -5.95
C MET A 35 -10.53 7.48 -4.59
N ALA A 36 -9.78 7.38 -3.48
CA ALA A 36 -10.32 7.43 -2.13
C ALA A 36 -11.06 8.74 -1.83
N ARG A 37 -10.49 9.89 -2.22
CA ARG A 37 -11.18 11.19 -2.05
C ARG A 37 -12.52 11.22 -2.76
N ARG A 38 -12.57 10.74 -4.01
CA ARG A 38 -13.79 10.74 -4.81
C ARG A 38 -14.83 9.76 -4.28
N SER A 39 -14.43 8.54 -3.92
CA SER A 39 -15.36 7.49 -3.48
C SER A 39 -15.96 7.78 -2.11
N LEU A 40 -15.22 8.47 -1.24
CA LEU A 40 -15.63 8.78 0.13
C LEU A 40 -16.13 10.22 0.34
N GLY A 41 -16.12 11.06 -0.71
CA GLY A 41 -16.57 12.45 -0.62
C GLY A 41 -15.70 13.31 0.30
N LEU A 42 -14.39 13.06 0.33
CA LEU A 42 -13.46 13.75 1.24
C LEU A 42 -13.03 15.10 0.67
N ASP A 43 -12.95 16.09 1.56
CA ASP A 43 -12.33 17.38 1.26
C ASP A 43 -10.86 17.23 0.88
N ALA A 44 -10.35 18.19 0.11
CA ALA A 44 -8.94 18.19 -0.30
C ALA A 44 -8.01 18.18 0.93
N GLY A 45 -7.12 17.18 0.99
CA GLY A 45 -6.16 17.02 2.09
C GLY A 45 -6.71 16.29 3.32
N SER A 46 -8.00 15.95 3.36
CA SER A 46 -8.60 15.19 4.46
C SER A 46 -8.59 13.68 4.15
N GLY A 47 -8.19 12.86 5.13
CA GLY A 47 -8.29 11.39 5.06
C GLY A 47 -7.36 10.69 4.07
N THR A 48 -6.52 11.40 3.31
CA THR A 48 -5.61 10.82 2.30
C THR A 48 -4.15 11.24 2.47
N ALA A 49 -3.75 11.64 3.68
CA ALA A 49 -2.39 12.08 3.97
C ALA A 49 -1.33 10.99 3.67
N PHE A 50 -1.69 9.71 3.83
CA PHE A 50 -0.84 8.57 3.48
C PHE A 50 -0.32 8.61 2.03
N TYR A 51 -1.14 9.11 1.10
CA TYR A 51 -0.78 9.20 -0.31
C TYR A 51 -0.09 10.53 -0.67
N THR A 52 0.33 11.33 0.31
CA THR A 52 0.92 12.66 0.10
C THR A 52 2.38 12.67 0.56
N PHE A 53 3.31 12.93 -0.36
CA PHE A 53 4.75 12.94 -0.08
C PHE A 53 5.31 14.37 -0.16
N VAL A 54 5.11 15.16 0.89
CA VAL A 54 5.47 16.60 0.88
C VAL A 54 6.97 16.87 0.71
N ASP A 55 7.81 15.96 1.18
CA ASP A 55 9.27 16.08 1.11
C ASP A 55 9.85 15.50 -0.19
N ILE A 56 9.03 14.86 -1.03
CA ILE A 56 9.45 14.25 -2.30
C ILE A 56 8.82 15.05 -3.44
N GLN A 57 9.54 16.06 -3.91
CA GLN A 57 9.09 16.96 -4.98
C GLN A 57 9.13 16.33 -6.37
N ASP A 58 10.10 15.44 -6.60
CA ASP A 58 10.26 14.67 -7.83
C ASP A 58 10.27 13.18 -7.51
N ALA A 59 9.09 12.56 -7.57
CA ALA A 59 8.94 11.12 -7.31
C ALA A 59 9.73 10.26 -8.31
N LYS A 60 9.81 10.68 -9.58
CA LYS A 60 10.54 9.93 -10.59
C LYS A 60 12.04 9.95 -10.30
N GLY A 61 12.60 11.13 -10.08
CA GLY A 61 14.01 11.29 -9.72
C GLY A 61 14.37 10.56 -8.42
N PHE A 62 13.47 10.58 -7.42
CA PHE A 62 13.66 9.83 -6.17
C PHE A 62 13.72 8.32 -6.41
N ILE A 63 12.82 7.76 -7.24
CA ILE A 63 12.82 6.34 -7.57
C ILE A 63 14.07 5.95 -8.37
N GLU A 64 14.50 6.77 -9.32
CA GLU A 64 15.72 6.54 -10.09
C GLU A 64 16.96 6.51 -9.18
N GLU A 65 17.03 7.42 -8.20
CA GLU A 65 18.10 7.43 -7.20
C GLU A 65 18.04 6.20 -6.28
N TRP A 66 16.84 5.82 -5.84
CA TRP A 66 16.64 4.62 -5.02
C TRP A 66 17.16 3.36 -5.73
N TYR A 67 16.89 3.22 -7.04
CA TYR A 67 17.43 2.10 -7.83
C TYR A 67 18.95 2.18 -8.00
N ARG A 68 19.52 3.38 -8.12
CA ARG A 68 20.97 3.57 -8.20
C ARG A 68 21.64 3.06 -6.93
N GLU A 69 21.13 3.45 -5.77
CA GLU A 69 21.63 3.04 -4.46
C GLU A 69 21.46 1.53 -4.24
N LEU A 70 20.29 0.97 -4.57
CA LEU A 70 20.07 -0.48 -4.49
C LEU A 70 21.09 -1.26 -5.33
N ASN A 71 21.33 -0.84 -6.57
CA ASN A 71 22.25 -1.51 -7.48
C ASN A 71 23.72 -1.33 -7.08
N ALA A 72 24.05 -0.36 -6.23
CA ALA A 72 25.39 -0.15 -5.71
C ALA A 72 25.71 -1.06 -4.50
N LEU A 73 24.72 -1.72 -3.91
CA LEU A 73 24.93 -2.62 -2.78
C LEU A 73 25.75 -3.85 -3.18
N GLU A 74 26.78 -4.15 -2.39
CA GLU A 74 27.60 -5.35 -2.53
C GLU A 74 26.86 -6.58 -1.95
N LEU A 75 25.97 -7.16 -2.75
CA LEU A 75 25.19 -8.34 -2.39
C LEU A 75 25.66 -9.56 -3.18
N SER A 76 25.77 -10.70 -2.49
CA SER A 76 25.95 -11.99 -3.15
C SER A 76 24.71 -12.36 -3.97
N ASP A 77 24.87 -13.22 -4.98
CA ASP A 77 23.74 -13.66 -5.79
C ASP A 77 22.68 -14.40 -4.97
N ALA A 78 23.09 -15.10 -3.91
CA ALA A 78 22.17 -15.72 -2.95
C ALA A 78 21.35 -14.68 -2.19
N GLN A 79 21.96 -13.56 -1.76
CA GLN A 79 21.22 -12.47 -1.10
C GLN A 79 20.27 -11.77 -2.07
N LYS A 80 20.68 -11.54 -3.32
CA LYS A 80 19.81 -10.97 -4.35
C LYS A 80 18.57 -11.85 -4.57
N GLN A 81 18.76 -13.15 -4.71
CA GLN A 81 17.64 -14.09 -4.85
C GLN A 81 16.74 -14.07 -3.61
N ALA A 82 17.33 -14.07 -2.40
CA ALA A 82 16.55 -14.03 -1.16
C ALA A 82 15.72 -12.73 -1.03
N ILE A 83 16.22 -11.58 -1.51
CA ILE A 83 15.45 -10.33 -1.57
C ILE A 83 14.25 -10.48 -2.52
N VAL A 84 14.44 -11.09 -3.69
CA VAL A 84 13.35 -11.33 -4.65
C VAL A 84 12.29 -12.26 -4.06
N ASP A 85 12.72 -13.34 -3.40
CA ASP A 85 11.81 -14.30 -2.76
C ASP A 85 11.02 -13.65 -1.61
N GLU A 86 11.69 -12.85 -0.77
CA GLU A 86 11.02 -12.07 0.27
C GLU A 86 10.06 -11.04 -0.33
N ALA A 87 10.40 -10.40 -1.45
CA ALA A 87 9.50 -9.43 -2.08
C ALA A 87 8.21 -10.10 -2.55
N ASN A 88 8.29 -11.30 -3.14
CA ASN A 88 7.12 -12.10 -3.51
C ASN A 88 6.27 -12.47 -2.28
N LEU A 89 6.90 -12.85 -1.16
CA LEU A 89 6.20 -13.08 0.10
C LEU A 89 5.49 -11.81 0.60
N VAL A 90 6.17 -10.66 0.59
CA VAL A 90 5.58 -9.38 1.00
C VAL A 90 4.38 -9.03 0.13
N PHE A 91 4.46 -9.24 -1.19
CA PHE A 91 3.33 -9.06 -2.09
C PHE A 91 2.15 -9.96 -1.70
N ALA A 92 2.39 -11.25 -1.44
CA ALA A 92 1.35 -12.18 -0.99
C ALA A 92 0.71 -11.74 0.33
N LEU A 93 1.52 -11.35 1.32
CA LEU A 93 1.02 -10.84 2.60
C LEU A 93 0.16 -9.57 2.44
N ASN A 94 0.50 -8.68 1.50
CA ASN A 94 -0.33 -7.51 1.22
C ASN A 94 -1.68 -7.91 0.62
N ILE A 95 -1.72 -8.93 -0.26
CA ILE A 95 -2.97 -9.46 -0.82
C ILE A 95 -3.83 -10.09 0.27
N GLU A 96 -3.23 -10.91 1.15
CA GLU A 96 -3.94 -11.56 2.26
C GLU A 96 -4.60 -10.53 3.20
N ILE A 97 -3.95 -9.40 3.47
CA ILE A 97 -4.57 -8.30 4.22
C ILE A 97 -5.84 -7.79 3.52
N PHE A 98 -5.81 -7.63 2.19
CA PHE A 98 -7.00 -7.21 1.45
C PHE A 98 -8.08 -8.27 1.48
N ASP A 99 -7.74 -9.55 1.37
CA ASP A 99 -8.71 -10.66 1.43
C ASP A 99 -9.37 -10.79 2.81
N GLU A 100 -8.65 -10.47 3.90
CA GLU A 100 -9.22 -10.39 5.25
C GLU A 100 -10.15 -9.18 5.44
N LEU A 101 -9.81 -8.04 4.83
CA LEU A 101 -10.62 -6.82 4.84
C LEU A 101 -11.87 -6.93 3.94
N ASP A 102 -11.74 -7.73 2.88
CA ASP A 102 -12.70 -8.55 2.12
C ASP A 102 -14.13 -8.81 2.62
N GLY A 103 -14.37 -8.66 3.93
CA GLY A 103 -15.47 -9.25 4.69
C GLY A 103 -16.79 -9.30 3.91
N ASN A 104 -17.41 -10.48 3.87
CA ASN A 104 -18.51 -10.88 2.97
C ASN A 104 -19.06 -9.73 2.08
N PRO A 105 -18.63 -9.60 0.82
CA PRO A 105 -18.99 -8.48 -0.05
C PRO A 105 -20.51 -8.32 -0.20
N VAL A 106 -21.24 -9.42 -0.06
CA VAL A 106 -22.71 -9.44 -0.04
C VAL A 106 -23.26 -8.63 1.14
N GLN A 107 -22.67 -8.75 2.32
CA GLN A 107 -23.07 -8.04 3.54
C GLN A 107 -22.78 -6.54 3.45
N ALA A 108 -21.66 -6.15 2.85
CA ALA A 108 -21.34 -4.76 2.55
C ALA A 108 -22.34 -4.14 1.55
N LEU A 109 -22.65 -4.85 0.46
CA LEU A 109 -23.68 -4.47 -0.51
C LEU A 109 -25.07 -4.35 0.13
N TRP A 110 -25.47 -5.30 0.98
CA TRP A 110 -26.75 -5.22 1.71
C TRP A 110 -26.82 -4.00 2.63
N THR A 111 -25.72 -3.69 3.32
CA THR A 111 -25.65 -2.54 4.23
C THR A 111 -25.78 -1.24 3.45
N LEU A 112 -25.07 -1.12 2.32
CA LEU A 112 -25.14 0.04 1.44
C LEU A 112 -26.54 0.19 0.81
N ALA A 113 -27.12 -0.89 0.27
CA ALA A 113 -28.45 -0.87 -0.32
C ALA A 113 -29.53 -0.45 0.70
N ARG A 114 -29.45 -0.96 1.93
CA ARG A 114 -30.39 -0.63 3.01
C ARG A 114 -30.25 0.83 3.46
N LYS A 115 -29.02 1.36 3.54
CA LYS A 115 -28.77 2.78 3.86
C LYS A 115 -29.30 3.71 2.75
N SER A 116 -29.06 3.39 1.49
CA SER A 116 -29.57 4.16 0.36
C SER A 116 -31.10 4.17 0.28
N LEU A 117 -31.76 3.03 0.56
CA LEU A 117 -33.21 2.94 0.59
C LEU A 117 -33.82 3.76 1.75
N ALA A 118 -33.23 3.70 2.94
CA ALA A 118 -33.68 4.47 4.10
C ALA A 118 -33.56 5.99 3.86
N SER A 119 -32.48 6.42 3.19
CA SER A 119 -32.28 7.82 2.79
C SER A 119 -33.30 8.27 1.74
N ALA A 120 -33.61 7.42 0.74
CA ALA A 120 -34.56 7.75 -0.32
C ALA A 120 -36.03 7.80 0.18
N LEU A 121 -36.34 7.03 1.22
CA LEU A 121 -37.66 7.01 1.85
C LEU A 121 -37.84 8.07 2.96
N GLY A 122 -36.83 8.91 3.23
CA GLY A 122 -36.90 9.96 4.24
C GLY A 122 -37.03 9.42 5.68
N LEU A 123 -36.58 8.18 5.93
CA LEU A 123 -36.68 7.49 7.23
C LEU A 123 -35.41 7.63 8.08
N GLY A 124 -34.55 8.60 7.79
CA GLY A 124 -33.34 8.87 8.58
C GLY A 124 -33.61 9.90 9.69
N ASN A 125 -33.26 9.55 10.93
CA ASN A 125 -32.93 10.55 11.96
C ASN A 125 -31.64 11.29 11.58
#